data_AF-A0A4U3FN28-F1
#
_entry.id   AF-A0A4U3FN28-F1
#
_cell.length_a   1.000
_cell.length_b   1.000
_cell.length_c   1.000
_cell.angle_alpha   90.00
_cell.angle_beta   90.00
_cell.angle_gamma   90.00
#
_symmetry.space_group_name_H-M   'P 1'
#
loop_
_entity.id
_entity.type
_entity.pdbx_description
1 polymer ?
#
loop_
_entity_poly.entity_id
_entity_poly.type
_entity_poly.pdbx_seq_one_letter_code
_entity_poly.pdbx_strand_id
1 'polypeptide(L)'
;MMRTLLASALLLLLNGCSSGYQGRECSGDIQTLSGQPRGSVQAMIIDRFNSFSVALPDRQLDSGPLLSSDRQRYIPSATTADGWLAQRISDHRFAVINAPTDQAITFTCP
;
A
#
# COMPACT_ATOMS: atom_id res chain seq x y z
N MET A 1 -28.67 10.02 -38.85
CA MET A 1 -27.67 10.92 -38.24
C MET A 1 -27.72 10.95 -36.71
N MET A 2 -28.89 10.94 -36.05
CA MET A 2 -28.99 10.96 -34.57
C MET A 2 -28.41 9.71 -33.86
N ARG A 3 -28.54 8.52 -34.46
CA ARG A 3 -28.06 7.25 -33.87
C ARG A 3 -26.54 7.14 -33.74
N THR A 4 -25.78 7.78 -34.63
CA THR A 4 -24.31 7.74 -34.61
C THR A 4 -23.72 8.63 -33.51
N LEU A 5 -24.41 9.70 -33.12
CA LEU A 5 -23.98 10.61 -32.05
C LEU A 5 -24.08 9.98 -30.65
N LEU A 6 -25.09 9.13 -30.43
CA LEU A 6 -25.26 8.38 -29.17
C LEU A 6 -24.15 7.34 -28.96
N ALA A 7 -23.67 6.70 -30.04
CA ALA A 7 -22.58 5.72 -29.97
C ALA A 7 -21.24 6.38 -29.61
N SER A 8 -20.97 7.58 -30.15
CA SER A 8 -19.76 8.33 -29.84
C SER A 8 -19.72 8.84 -28.39
N ALA A 9 -20.87 9.27 -27.85
CA ALA A 9 -20.97 9.74 -26.47
C ALA A 9 -20.74 8.60 -25.44
N LEU A 10 -21.10 7.36 -25.78
CA LEU A 10 -20.91 6.20 -24.90
C LEU A 10 -19.43 5.79 -24.77
N LEU A 11 -18.61 6.03 -25.79
CA LEU A 11 -17.17 5.72 -25.79
C LEU A 11 -16.35 6.72 -24.95
N LEU A 12 -16.80 7.97 -24.84
CA LEU A 12 -16.16 9.00 -24.01
C LEU A 12 -16.39 8.79 -22.50
N LEU A 13 -17.48 8.11 -22.13
CA LEU A 13 -17.80 7.75 -20.75
C LEU A 13 -16.98 6.54 -20.23
N LEU A 14 -16.26 5.85 -21.11
CA LEU A 14 -15.42 4.68 -20.77
C LEU A 14 -13.95 5.02 -20.47
N ASN A 15 -13.55 6.29 -20.55
CA ASN A 15 -12.28 6.74 -19.98
C ASN A 15 -12.43 6.87 -18.46
N GLY A 16 -12.64 5.72 -17.81
CA GLY A 16 -12.66 5.59 -16.37
C GLY A 16 -11.38 6.17 -15.76
N CYS A 17 -11.55 6.81 -14.62
CA CYS A 17 -10.54 7.52 -13.84
C CYS A 17 -9.29 6.69 -13.57
N SER A 18 -8.37 6.58 -14.54
CA SER A 18 -7.01 6.13 -14.29
C SER A 18 -6.21 7.34 -13.80
N SER A 19 -6.60 7.92 -12.66
CA SER A 19 -5.65 8.72 -11.89
C SER A 19 -4.62 7.72 -11.36
N GLY A 20 -3.49 7.60 -12.05
CA GLY A 20 -2.43 6.70 -11.61
C GLY A 20 -2.11 6.98 -10.15
N TYR A 21 -2.13 5.94 -9.31
CA TYR A 21 -1.74 6.07 -7.91
C TYR A 21 -0.31 6.60 -7.88
N GLN A 22 -0.12 7.81 -7.36
CA GLN A 22 1.20 8.41 -7.24
C GLN A 22 1.92 7.79 -6.04
N GLY A 23 3.14 7.32 -6.28
CA GLY A 23 4.03 6.91 -5.20
C GLY A 23 4.41 8.11 -4.34
N ARG A 24 4.49 7.90 -3.03
CA ARG A 24 5.05 8.86 -2.07
C ARG A 24 6.35 8.30 -1.50
N GLU A 25 7.37 9.15 -1.42
CA GLU A 25 8.57 8.82 -0.65
C GLU A 25 8.24 8.94 0.84
N CYS A 26 8.48 7.86 1.59
CA CYS A 26 8.12 7.75 3.00
C CYS A 26 9.35 7.33 3.80
N SER A 27 9.47 7.86 5.02
CA SER A 27 10.51 7.46 5.97
C SER A 27 10.04 6.23 6.74
N GLY A 28 10.86 5.19 6.78
CA GLY A 28 10.60 3.95 7.50
C GLY A 28 11.52 3.79 8.71
N ASP A 29 10.95 3.61 9.88
CA ASP A 29 11.70 3.25 11.09
C ASP A 29 11.79 1.74 11.21
N ILE A 30 13.01 1.20 11.30
CA ILE A 30 13.28 -0.23 11.43
C ILE A 30 13.49 -0.56 12.91
N GLN A 31 12.75 -1.54 13.41
CA GLN A 31 12.87 -2.06 14.76
C GLN A 31 12.75 -3.59 14.78
N THR A 32 13.22 -4.19 15.87
CA THR A 32 12.90 -5.60 16.19
C THR A 32 11.41 -5.76 16.50
N LEU A 33 10.91 -7.00 16.54
CA LEU A 33 9.53 -7.25 16.96
C LEU A 33 9.30 -6.89 18.44
N SER A 34 10.37 -6.84 19.24
CA SER A 34 10.33 -6.38 20.63
C SER A 34 10.48 -4.86 20.79
N GLY A 35 10.62 -4.11 19.68
CA GLY A 35 10.67 -2.64 19.68
C GLY A 35 12.06 -2.03 19.84
N GLN A 36 13.13 -2.84 19.86
CA GLN A 36 14.50 -2.30 19.83
C GLN A 36 14.78 -1.66 18.46
N PRO A 37 15.17 -0.37 18.40
CA PRO A 37 15.48 0.31 17.14
C PRO A 37 16.69 -0.32 16.43
N ARG A 38 16.63 -0.43 15.10
CA ARG A 38 17.73 -0.93 14.24
C ARG A 38 18.18 0.07 13.17
N GLY A 39 17.42 1.14 12.95
CA GLY A 39 17.78 2.21 12.00
C GLY A 39 16.56 2.74 11.26
N SER A 40 16.80 3.36 10.11
CA SER A 40 15.75 3.87 9.23
C SER A 40 16.05 3.55 7.76
N VAL A 41 15.02 3.64 6.91
CA VAL A 41 15.10 3.38 5.47
C VAL A 41 14.09 4.24 4.72
N GLN A 42 14.46 4.72 3.53
CA GLN A 42 13.50 5.38 2.64
C GLN A 42 12.86 4.35 1.72
N ALA A 43 11.55 4.50 1.52
CA ALA A 43 10.79 3.65 0.62
C ALA A 43 9.80 4.45 -0.20
N MET A 44 9.55 4.00 -1.42
CA MET A 44 8.44 4.51 -2.21
C MET A 44 7.19 3.68 -1.90
N ILE A 45 6.15 4.31 -1.38
CA ILE A 45 4.85 3.67 -1.12
C ILE A 45 3.86 4.09 -2.18
N ILE A 46 3.25 3.11 -2.84
CA ILE A 46 2.13 3.35 -3.75
C ILE A 46 0.87 2.78 -3.11
N ASP A 47 0.04 3.65 -2.54
CA ASP A 47 -1.20 3.26 -1.89
C ASP A 47 -2.34 3.16 -2.89
N ARG A 48 -3.12 2.07 -2.83
CA ARG A 48 -4.30 1.81 -3.67
C ARG A 48 -5.54 1.70 -2.79
N PHE A 49 -6.70 1.55 -3.41
CA PHE A 49 -7.96 1.45 -2.66
C PHE A 49 -7.94 0.36 -1.57
N ASN A 50 -7.51 -0.86 -1.90
CA ASN A 50 -7.50 -2.01 -0.98
C ASN A 50 -6.15 -2.74 -0.89
N SER A 51 -5.06 -2.15 -1.39
CA SER A 51 -3.71 -2.71 -1.29
C SER A 51 -2.68 -1.58 -1.30
N PHE A 52 -1.43 -1.88 -0.98
CA PHE A 52 -0.31 -0.98 -1.19
C PHE A 52 0.94 -1.77 -1.57
N SER A 53 1.86 -1.09 -2.26
CA SER A 53 3.19 -1.63 -2.52
C SER A 53 4.25 -0.76 -1.85
N VAL A 54 5.29 -1.40 -1.33
CA VAL A 54 6.48 -0.75 -0.77
C VAL A 54 7.68 -1.13 -1.63
N ALA A 55 8.32 -0.15 -2.26
CA ALA A 55 9.61 -0.36 -2.90
C ALA A 55 10.72 0.08 -1.94
N LEU A 56 11.45 -0.91 -1.41
CA LEU A 56 12.66 -0.76 -0.62
C LEU A 56 13.89 -0.78 -1.55
N PRO A 57 15.08 -0.39 -1.06
CA PRO A 57 16.30 -0.39 -1.87
C PRO A 57 16.65 -1.76 -2.50
N ASP A 58 16.34 -2.86 -1.82
CA ASP A 58 16.74 -4.22 -2.20
C ASP A 58 15.56 -5.10 -2.65
N ARG A 59 14.31 -4.65 -2.49
CA ARG A 59 13.12 -5.46 -2.76
C ARG A 59 11.86 -4.63 -2.98
N GLN A 60 10.87 -5.26 -3.57
CA GLN A 60 9.51 -4.74 -3.65
C GLN A 60 8.57 -5.67 -2.91
N LEU A 61 7.71 -5.10 -2.06
CA LEU A 61 6.68 -5.82 -1.33
C LEU A 61 5.31 -5.37 -1.83
N ASP A 62 4.47 -6.31 -2.25
CA ASP A 62 3.04 -6.06 -2.49
C ASP A 62 2.25 -6.62 -1.30
N SER A 63 1.39 -5.79 -0.69
CA SER A 63 0.56 -6.21 0.43
C SER A 63 -0.43 -7.31 0.03
N GLY A 64 -0.84 -7.36 -1.24
CA GLY A 64 -2.07 -8.03 -1.65
C GLY A 64 -3.32 -7.34 -1.09
N PRO A 65 -4.51 -7.95 -1.26
CA PRO A 65 -5.77 -7.38 -0.81
C PRO A 65 -5.84 -7.29 0.72
N LEU A 66 -5.90 -6.09 1.26
CA LEU A 66 -6.05 -5.83 2.68
C LEU A 66 -7.46 -6.20 3.15
N LEU A 67 -7.52 -6.96 4.24
CA LEU A 67 -8.77 -7.39 4.86
C LEU A 67 -8.92 -6.78 6.26
N SER A 68 -10.14 -6.38 6.59
CA SER A 68 -10.56 -5.99 7.94
C SER A 68 -12.07 -6.19 8.03
N SER A 69 -12.55 -6.81 9.11
CA SER A 69 -13.98 -6.98 9.37
C SER A 69 -14.66 -5.68 9.78
N ASP A 70 -13.92 -4.76 10.41
CA ASP A 70 -14.34 -3.42 10.80
C ASP A 70 -13.11 -2.50 10.86
N ARG A 71 -13.00 -1.57 9.91
CA ARG A 71 -11.86 -0.65 9.80
C ARG A 71 -11.78 0.37 10.94
N GLN A 72 -12.85 0.56 11.71
CA GLN A 72 -12.83 1.42 12.90
C GLN A 72 -12.21 0.72 14.12
N ARG A 73 -12.13 -0.62 14.11
CA ARG A 73 -11.62 -1.42 15.23
C ARG A 73 -10.33 -2.16 14.91
N TYR A 74 -10.14 -2.56 13.66
CA TYR A 74 -9.06 -3.45 13.23
C TYR A 74 -8.28 -2.86 12.06
N ILE A 75 -6.97 -2.92 12.16
CA ILE A 75 -6.03 -2.46 11.14
C ILE A 75 -6.16 -3.35 9.89
N PRO A 76 -6.52 -2.80 8.72
CA PRO A 76 -6.49 -3.54 7.46
C PRO A 76 -5.12 -4.17 7.22
N SER A 77 -5.10 -5.48 7.05
CA SER A 77 -3.86 -6.26 6.99
C SER A 77 -3.95 -7.37 5.95
N ALA A 78 -2.79 -7.81 5.46
CA ALA A 78 -2.65 -8.96 4.58
C ALA A 78 -1.24 -9.57 4.74
N THR A 79 -1.08 -10.81 4.30
CA THR A 79 0.24 -11.45 4.19
C THR A 79 0.70 -11.37 2.75
N THR A 80 1.89 -10.83 2.52
CA THR A 80 2.51 -10.75 1.19
C THR A 80 2.84 -12.16 0.67
N ALA A 81 3.09 -12.28 -0.63
CA ALA A 81 3.53 -13.56 -1.23
C ALA A 81 4.80 -14.12 -0.57
N ASP A 82 5.69 -13.23 -0.11
CA ASP A 82 6.95 -13.58 0.55
C ASP A 82 6.83 -13.76 2.07
N GLY A 83 5.60 -13.81 2.60
CA GLY A 83 5.32 -14.10 4.01
C GLY A 83 5.46 -12.92 4.96
N TRP A 84 5.56 -11.69 4.46
CA TRP A 84 5.55 -10.50 5.33
C TRP A 84 4.11 -10.18 5.74
N LEU A 85 3.91 -9.73 6.97
CA LEU A 85 2.65 -9.09 7.37
C LEU A 85 2.70 -7.62 6.93
N ALA A 86 1.74 -7.21 6.11
CA ALA A 86 1.56 -5.84 5.64
C ALA A 86 0.31 -5.24 6.27
N GLN A 87 0.41 -4.01 6.78
CA GLN A 87 -0.67 -3.34 7.51
C GLN A 87 -0.81 -1.88 7.08
N ARG A 88 -2.05 -1.42 6.85
CA ARG A 88 -2.37 0.00 6.63
C ARG A 88 -2.89 0.59 7.94
N ILE A 89 -1.99 1.23 8.70
CA ILE A 89 -2.30 1.80 10.03
C ILE A 89 -3.18 3.05 9.88
N SER A 90 -2.88 3.89 8.89
CA SER A 90 -3.69 5.05 8.49
C SER A 90 -3.42 5.39 7.03
N ASP A 91 -4.02 6.48 6.53
CA ASP A 91 -3.78 6.98 5.16
C ASP A 91 -2.34 7.46 4.91
N HIS A 92 -1.56 7.64 5.99
CA HIS A 92 -0.17 8.12 5.94
C HIS A 92 0.80 7.19 6.68
N ARG A 93 0.33 6.09 7.26
CA ARG A 93 1.16 5.17 8.04
C ARG A 93 0.94 3.74 7.63
N PHE A 94 2.03 3.05 7.31
CA PHE A 94 2.04 1.68 6.83
C PHE A 94 3.06 0.88 7.63
N ALA A 95 2.85 -0.41 7.80
CA ALA A 95 3.85 -1.29 8.40
C ALA A 95 4.05 -2.55 7.58
N VAL A 96 5.29 -3.02 7.51
CA VAL A 96 5.65 -4.34 7.02
C VAL A 96 6.49 -5.06 8.07
N ILE A 97 6.14 -6.31 8.35
CA ILE A 97 6.71 -7.09 9.44
C ILE A 97 7.16 -8.45 8.91
N ASN A 98 8.41 -8.81 9.18
CA ASN A 98 8.99 -10.12 8.89
C ASN A 98 9.42 -10.76 10.21
N ALA A 99 8.61 -11.70 10.68
CA ALA A 99 8.89 -12.40 11.92
C ALA A 99 10.16 -13.28 11.85
N PRO A 100 10.41 -14.06 10.77
CA PRO A 100 11.67 -14.81 10.63
C PRO A 100 12.96 -13.99 10.79
N THR A 101 12.97 -12.72 10.37
CA THR A 101 14.16 -11.85 10.49
C THR A 101 14.12 -10.91 11.70
N ASP A 102 13.13 -11.08 12.59
CA ASP A 102 12.89 -10.20 13.73
C ASP A 102 12.90 -8.72 13.32
N GLN A 103 12.09 -8.37 12.32
CA GLN A 103 12.10 -7.02 11.72
C GLN A 103 10.68 -6.50 11.53
N ALA A 104 10.44 -5.29 12.02
CA ALA A 104 9.26 -4.49 11.72
C ALA A 104 9.74 -3.13 11.16
N ILE A 105 9.15 -2.70 10.04
CA ILE A 105 9.37 -1.37 9.48
C ILE A 105 8.04 -0.63 9.52
N THR A 106 8.03 0.56 10.15
CA THR A 106 6.87 1.46 10.14
C THR A 106 7.18 2.67 9.28
N PHE A 107 6.43 2.85 8.21
CA PHE A 107 6.57 3.97 7.29
C PHE A 107 5.62 5.09 7.65
N THR A 108 6.12 6.32 7.57
CA THR A 108 5.34 7.55 7.69
C THR A 108 5.54 8.37 6.40
N CYS A 109 4.44 8.63 5.71
CA CYS A 109 4.38 9.39 4.48
C CYS A 109 3.90 10.83 4.73
N PRO A 110 4.27 11.80 3.88
CA PRO A 110 3.71 13.15 3.93
C PRO A 110 2.20 13.17 3.61
#